data_AF-A0AAD6S0T9-F1
#
_entry.id   AF-A0AAD6S0T9-F1
#
_cell.length_a   1.000
_cell.length_b   1.000
_cell.length_c   1.000
_cell.angle_alpha   90.00
_cell.angle_beta   90.00
_cell.angle_gamma   90.00
#
_symmetry.space_group_name_H-M   'P 1'
#
loop_
_entity.id
_entity.type
_entity.pdbx_description
1 polymer ?
#
loop_
_entity_poly.entity_id
_entity_poly.type
_entity_poly.pdbx_seq_one_letter_code
_entity_poly.pdbx_strand_id
1 'polypeptide(L)'
;FFCAAFNFGPNVWTFRHRDVLNLAFGWCAVQALGNFDPTKGGHLVLWDLKLVIEFPPGALILIPSATIAHSNVPVAAGEERVSFTQFSAGGIFRYIDNGLQTVEELEQRDPEKYERLSARMVSRWEEGLNLLSTIDELLEAE
;
A
#
# COMPACT_ATOMS: atom_id res chain seq x y z
N PHE A 1 -9.73 0.17 -5.22
CA PHE A 1 -9.42 -0.19 -3.82
C PHE A 1 -10.63 -0.88 -3.21
N PHE A 2 -10.45 -1.90 -2.37
CA PHE A 2 -11.56 -2.60 -1.68
C PHE A 2 -11.67 -2.25 -0.20
N CYS A 3 -10.63 -1.64 0.36
CA CYS A 3 -10.54 -1.27 1.76
C CYS A 3 -10.16 0.21 1.88
N ALA A 4 -10.54 0.82 2.99
CA ALA A 4 -10.12 2.17 3.34
C ALA A 4 -9.93 2.31 4.85
N ALA A 5 -9.04 3.21 5.26
CA ALA A 5 -8.83 3.56 6.66
C ALA A 5 -8.81 5.08 6.84
N PHE A 6 -9.49 5.54 7.89
CA PHE A 6 -9.43 6.91 8.36
C PHE A 6 -8.54 6.94 9.60
N ASN A 7 -7.38 7.59 9.49
CA ASN A 7 -6.50 7.80 10.61
C ASN A 7 -6.85 9.16 11.22
N PHE A 8 -7.52 9.13 12.36
CA PHE A 8 -7.95 10.33 13.08
C PHE A 8 -6.83 10.91 13.95
N GLY A 9 -6.76 12.25 14.03
CA GLY A 9 -5.66 12.99 14.62
C GLY A 9 -5.87 13.41 16.08
N PRO A 10 -5.31 14.57 16.48
CA PRO A 10 -4.79 15.64 15.63
C PRO A 10 -3.37 15.42 15.08
N ASN A 11 -2.61 14.44 15.56
CA ASN A 11 -1.21 14.24 15.13
C ASN A 11 -0.97 12.82 14.62
N VAL A 12 -1.47 12.50 13.43
CA VAL A 12 -1.27 11.19 12.81
C VAL A 12 0.09 11.10 12.15
N TRP A 13 0.92 10.22 12.69
CA TRP A 13 2.17 9.82 12.07
C TRP A 13 2.52 8.36 12.36
N THR A 14 3.49 7.86 11.61
CA THR A 14 3.82 6.43 11.59
C THR A 14 5.33 6.24 11.71
N PHE A 15 5.74 5.15 12.36
CA PHE A 15 7.11 4.66 12.24
C PHE A 15 7.33 4.03 10.86
N ARG A 16 8.60 3.81 10.48
CA ARG A 16 8.94 3.08 9.25
C ARG A 16 8.27 1.71 9.24
N HIS A 17 7.48 1.43 8.21
CA HIS A 17 6.80 0.16 8.03
C HIS A 17 6.60 -0.17 6.54
N ARG A 18 6.07 -1.37 6.30
CA ARG A 18 5.44 -1.79 5.04
C ARG A 18 4.06 -2.32 5.37
N ASP A 19 3.09 -2.10 4.50
CA ASP A 19 1.77 -2.69 4.65
C ASP A 19 1.78 -4.13 4.14
N VAL A 20 2.46 -5.02 4.86
CA VAL A 20 2.74 -6.40 4.42
C VAL A 20 1.49 -7.26 4.16
N LEU A 21 0.32 -6.80 4.61
CA LEU A 21 -0.98 -7.45 4.39
C LEU A 21 -1.69 -6.95 3.12
N ASN A 22 -1.19 -5.88 2.49
CA ASN A 22 -1.73 -5.38 1.22
C ASN A 22 -1.25 -6.23 0.05
N LEU A 23 -1.95 -6.11 -1.07
CA LEU A 23 -1.55 -6.73 -2.33
C LEU A 23 -0.18 -6.17 -2.77
N ALA A 24 0.82 -7.05 -2.92
CA ALA A 24 2.21 -6.66 -3.15
C ALA A 24 2.42 -5.76 -4.38
N PHE A 25 1.75 -6.08 -5.48
CA PHE A 25 1.77 -5.32 -6.74
C PHE A 25 0.60 -4.33 -6.86
N GLY A 26 -0.19 -4.17 -5.79
CA GLY A 26 -1.29 -3.23 -5.76
C GLY A 26 -0.84 -1.83 -5.35
N TRP A 27 -1.50 -0.82 -5.92
CA TRP A 27 -1.37 0.55 -5.45
C TRP A 27 -2.17 0.75 -4.15
N CYS A 28 -1.66 1.64 -3.31
CA CYS A 28 -2.37 2.21 -2.17
C CYS A 28 -2.42 3.73 -2.35
N ALA A 29 -3.60 4.31 -2.17
CA ALA A 29 -3.76 5.76 -2.14
C ALA A 29 -3.61 6.25 -0.71
N VAL A 30 -2.75 7.24 -0.50
CA VAL A 30 -2.59 7.95 0.76
C VAL A 30 -2.98 9.40 0.50
N GLN A 31 -3.91 9.92 1.28
CA GLN A 31 -4.29 11.33 1.25
C GLN A 31 -3.94 11.97 2.60
N ALA A 32 -3.12 13.03 2.57
CA ALA A 32 -2.89 13.87 3.74
C ALA A 32 -4.04 14.86 3.89
N LEU A 33 -4.48 15.06 5.13
CA LEU A 33 -5.56 15.97 5.50
C LEU A 33 -5.16 16.71 6.78
N GLY A 34 -5.91 17.76 7.12
CA GLY A 34 -5.66 18.61 8.28
C GLY A 34 -5.18 20.01 7.88
N ASN A 35 -4.52 20.68 8.82
CA ASN A 35 -4.00 22.03 8.65
C ASN A 35 -2.59 22.12 9.27
N PHE A 36 -1.58 22.10 8.42
CA PHE A 36 -0.17 22.13 8.79
C PHE A 36 0.67 22.73 7.66
N ASP A 37 1.86 23.24 8.00
CA ASP A 37 2.86 23.73 7.06
C ASP A 37 3.71 22.55 6.52
N PRO A 38 3.50 22.13 5.25
CA PRO A 38 4.18 20.97 4.68
C PRO A 38 5.65 21.20 4.38
N THR A 39 6.19 22.41 4.59
CA THR A 39 7.62 22.71 4.49
C THR A 39 8.36 22.47 5.81
N LYS A 40 7.61 22.27 6.92
CA LYS A 40 8.16 22.11 8.28
C LYS A 40 7.89 20.75 8.89
N GLY A 41 6.88 20.02 8.42
CA GLY A 41 6.47 18.74 9.00
C GLY A 41 5.45 18.00 8.15
N GLY A 42 4.98 16.86 8.65
CA GLY A 42 3.96 16.04 7.95
C GLY A 42 4.44 15.35 6.67
N HIS A 43 5.73 15.46 6.33
CA HIS A 43 6.35 14.86 5.14
C HIS A 43 6.12 13.36 5.05
N LEU A 44 6.05 12.86 3.81
CA LEU A 44 6.09 11.44 3.49
C LEU A 44 7.54 11.02 3.24
N VAL A 45 7.95 9.89 3.83
CA VAL A 45 9.29 9.33 3.65
C VAL A 45 9.16 7.99 2.94
N LEU A 46 9.81 7.86 1.78
CA LEU A 46 9.92 6.63 1.00
C LEU A 46 11.37 6.13 1.13
N TRP A 47 11.59 5.26 2.12
CA TRP A 47 12.93 4.90 2.60
C TRP A 47 13.76 4.19 1.54
N ASP A 48 13.16 3.23 0.82
CA ASP A 48 13.88 2.43 -0.16
C ASP A 48 14.27 3.25 -1.40
N LEU A 49 13.51 4.33 -1.68
CA LEU A 49 13.80 5.29 -2.74
C LEU A 49 14.73 6.42 -2.30
N LYS A 50 15.04 6.51 -0.99
CA LYS A 50 15.78 7.63 -0.38
C LYS A 50 15.14 9.00 -0.67
N LEU A 51 13.80 9.04 -0.66
CA LEU A 51 13.02 10.25 -0.93
C LEU A 51 12.30 10.72 0.33
N VAL A 52 12.34 12.03 0.55
CA VAL A 52 11.50 12.75 1.50
C VAL A 52 10.68 13.74 0.69
N ILE A 53 9.36 13.70 0.84
CA ILE A 53 8.41 14.45 0.03
C ILE A 53 7.64 15.37 0.95
N GLU A 54 7.71 16.68 0.70
CA GLU A 54 6.75 17.64 1.26
C GLU A 54 5.35 17.22 0.78
N PHE A 55 4.50 16.81 1.72
CA PHE A 55 3.22 16.17 1.40
C PHE A 55 2.07 17.03 1.94
N PRO A 56 1.56 17.99 1.14
CA PRO A 56 0.63 19.01 1.61
C PRO A 56 -0.74 18.46 2.03
N PRO A 57 -1.44 19.16 2.94
CA PRO A 57 -2.85 18.89 3.18
C PRO A 57 -3.66 18.91 1.88
N GLY A 58 -4.51 17.91 1.68
CA GLY A 58 -5.29 17.70 0.47
C GLY A 58 -4.59 16.88 -0.61
N ALA A 59 -3.26 16.72 -0.56
CA ALA A 59 -2.53 15.94 -1.56
C ALA A 59 -2.80 14.45 -1.44
N LEU A 60 -2.78 13.78 -2.60
CA LEU A 60 -2.93 12.34 -2.74
C LEU A 60 -1.70 11.77 -3.46
N ILE A 61 -1.21 10.63 -2.99
CA ILE A 61 -0.16 9.87 -3.66
C ILE A 61 -0.56 8.40 -3.79
N LEU A 62 -0.15 7.77 -4.88
CA LEU A 62 -0.22 6.32 -5.06
C LEU A 62 1.15 5.72 -4.79
N ILE A 63 1.23 4.77 -3.87
CA ILE A 63 2.47 4.04 -3.57
C ILE A 63 2.22 2.51 -3.52
N PRO A 64 3.19 1.67 -3.88
CA PRO A 64 3.13 0.24 -3.65
C PRO A 64 3.51 -0.04 -2.18
N SER A 65 2.58 0.24 -1.27
CA SER A 65 2.85 0.33 0.17
C SER A 65 3.28 -0.99 0.82
N ALA A 66 2.97 -2.12 0.18
CA ALA A 66 3.40 -3.46 0.59
C ALA A 66 4.89 -3.73 0.31
N THR A 67 5.49 -3.10 -0.71
CA THR A 67 6.86 -3.37 -1.16
C THR A 67 7.83 -2.25 -0.77
N ILE A 68 7.37 -0.99 -0.74
CA ILE A 68 8.20 0.16 -0.36
C ILE A 68 8.01 0.48 1.12
N ALA A 69 9.13 0.47 1.86
CA ALA A 69 9.15 0.94 3.24
C ALA A 69 8.88 2.44 3.30
N HIS A 70 7.88 2.82 4.08
CA HIS A 70 7.42 4.20 4.15
C HIS A 70 7.03 4.60 5.58
N SER A 71 6.92 5.90 5.80
CA SER A 71 6.42 6.52 7.02
C SER A 71 6.02 7.96 6.73
N ASN A 72 5.37 8.61 7.69
CA ASN A 72 5.27 10.07 7.68
C ASN A 72 5.79 10.63 9.01
N VAL A 73 6.26 11.87 8.98
CA VAL A 73 6.80 12.55 10.16
C VAL A 73 5.71 13.35 10.88
N PRO A 74 5.90 13.64 12.19
CA PRO A 74 5.01 14.55 12.92
C PRO A 74 4.90 15.93 12.26
N VAL A 75 3.82 16.63 12.56
CA VAL A 75 3.65 18.07 12.29
C VAL A 75 4.17 18.90 13.46
N ALA A 76 4.26 20.22 13.29
CA ALA A 76 4.71 21.11 14.37
C ALA A 76 3.66 21.20 15.50
N ALA A 77 4.09 21.67 16.67
CA ALA A 77 3.20 21.85 17.80
C ALA A 77 2.07 22.84 17.46
N GLY A 78 0.82 22.44 17.71
CA GLY A 78 -0.38 23.25 17.40
C GLY A 78 -0.93 23.05 15.98
N GLU A 79 -0.27 22.24 15.15
CA GLU A 79 -0.77 21.85 13.83
C GLU A 79 -1.54 20.52 13.89
N GLU A 80 -2.36 20.28 12.87
CA GLU A 80 -3.19 19.09 12.78
C GLU A 80 -2.93 18.33 11.49
N ARG A 81 -2.70 17.02 11.61
CA ARG A 81 -2.60 16.08 10.50
C ARG A 81 -3.45 14.85 10.77
N VAL A 82 -4.29 14.54 9.80
CA VAL A 82 -5.05 13.29 9.67
C VAL A 82 -4.78 12.68 8.31
N SER A 83 -5.17 11.43 8.09
CA SER A 83 -5.04 10.85 6.75
C SER A 83 -6.17 9.91 6.40
N PHE A 84 -6.44 9.83 5.11
CA PHE A 84 -7.35 8.85 4.52
C PHE A 84 -6.52 7.95 3.60
N THR A 85 -6.60 6.65 3.81
CA THR A 85 -5.90 5.67 2.97
C THR A 85 -6.87 4.71 2.32
N GLN A 86 -6.58 4.32 1.09
CA GLN A 86 -7.33 3.32 0.35
C GLN A 86 -6.37 2.27 -0.18
N PHE A 87 -6.72 1.00 0.00
CA PHE A 87 -5.84 -0.12 -0.32
C PHE A 87 -6.64 -1.35 -0.71
N SER A 88 -5.93 -2.39 -1.10
CA SER A 88 -6.50 -3.70 -1.39
C SER A 88 -5.75 -4.75 -0.58
N ALA A 89 -6.43 -5.36 0.40
CA ALA A 89 -5.82 -6.40 1.23
C ALA A 89 -5.50 -7.64 0.40
N GLY A 90 -4.27 -8.15 0.47
CA GLY A 90 -3.82 -9.32 -0.28
C GLY A 90 -4.58 -10.60 0.13
N GLY A 91 -5.07 -10.65 1.38
CA GLY A 91 -5.89 -11.75 1.87
C GLY A 91 -7.19 -11.96 1.09
N ILE A 92 -7.80 -10.89 0.55
CA ILE A 92 -9.03 -10.98 -0.25
C ILE A 92 -8.77 -11.74 -1.56
N PHE A 93 -7.66 -11.44 -2.24
CA PHE A 93 -7.28 -12.14 -3.48
C PHE A 93 -6.94 -13.59 -3.20
N ARG A 94 -6.23 -13.88 -2.11
CA ARG A 94 -5.92 -15.24 -1.69
C ARG A 94 -7.19 -16.05 -1.42
N TYR A 95 -8.17 -15.44 -0.74
CA TYR A 95 -9.46 -16.08 -0.47
C TYR A 95 -10.20 -16.42 -1.77
N ILE A 96 -10.17 -15.52 -2.75
CA ILE A 96 -10.75 -15.76 -4.09
C ILE A 96 -10.00 -16.87 -4.83
N ASP A 97 -8.66 -16.83 -4.90
CA ASP A 97 -7.83 -17.85 -5.55
C ASP A 97 -8.10 -19.25 -4.95
N ASN A 98 -8.28 -19.30 -3.63
CA ASN A 98 -8.59 -20.52 -2.90
C ASN A 98 -10.00 -21.06 -3.18
N GLY A 99 -10.88 -20.28 -3.81
CA GLY A 99 -12.27 -20.66 -4.07
C GLY A 99 -13.22 -20.30 -2.93
N LEU A 100 -13.05 -19.11 -2.35
CA LEU A 100 -13.84 -18.59 -1.23
C LEU A 100 -13.69 -19.42 0.05
N GLN A 101 -12.45 -19.77 0.38
CA GLN A 101 -12.12 -20.50 1.59
C GLN A 101 -10.74 -20.07 2.13
N THR A 102 -10.50 -20.29 3.42
CA THR A 102 -9.20 -19.97 4.02
C THR A 102 -8.10 -20.89 3.47
N VAL A 103 -6.84 -20.57 3.77
CA VAL A 103 -5.72 -21.42 3.36
C VAL A 103 -5.81 -22.79 4.03
N GLU A 104 -6.16 -22.80 5.32
CA GLU A 104 -6.33 -24.01 6.12
C GLU A 104 -7.48 -24.88 5.59
N GLU A 105 -8.61 -24.26 5.22
CA GLU A 105 -9.74 -24.98 4.61
C GLU A 105 -9.36 -25.59 3.25
N LEU A 106 -8.60 -24.86 2.42
CA LEU A 106 -8.15 -25.36 1.13
C LEU A 106 -7.19 -26.54 1.31
N GLU A 107 -6.20 -26.42 2.19
CA GLU A 107 -5.21 -27.47 2.43
C GLU A 107 -5.87 -28.77 2.87
N GLN A 108 -6.92 -28.70 3.70
CA GLN A 108 -7.66 -29.89 4.13
C GLN A 108 -8.56 -30.49 3.05
N ARG A 109 -9.19 -29.66 2.21
CA ARG A 109 -10.19 -30.10 1.22
C ARG A 109 -9.59 -30.50 -0.12
N ASP A 110 -8.55 -29.79 -0.58
CA ASP A 110 -7.89 -29.98 -1.86
C ASP A 110 -6.37 -29.71 -1.74
N PRO A 111 -5.62 -30.65 -1.15
CA PRO A 111 -4.16 -30.54 -0.97
C PRO A 111 -3.42 -30.31 -2.29
N GLU A 112 -3.87 -30.91 -3.39
CA GLU A 112 -3.25 -30.74 -4.70
C GLU A 112 -3.37 -29.30 -5.20
N LYS A 113 -4.55 -28.68 -5.07
CA LYS A 113 -4.71 -27.26 -5.41
C LYS A 113 -3.89 -26.37 -4.49
N TYR A 114 -3.84 -26.67 -3.19
CA TYR A 114 -2.98 -25.96 -2.25
C TYR A 114 -1.50 -25.99 -2.67
N GLU A 115 -0.96 -27.16 -3.01
CA GLU A 115 0.42 -27.31 -3.50
C GLU A 115 0.66 -26.50 -4.77
N ARG A 116 -0.25 -26.59 -5.75
CA ARG A 116 -0.16 -25.81 -7.01
C ARG A 116 -0.13 -24.30 -6.76
N LEU A 117 -1.01 -23.80 -5.90
CA LEU A 117 -1.07 -22.37 -5.58
C LEU A 117 0.15 -21.91 -4.78
N SER A 118 0.63 -22.74 -3.84
CA SER A 118 1.83 -22.46 -3.05
C SER A 118 3.08 -22.39 -3.93
N ALA A 119 3.23 -23.30 -4.89
CA ALA A 119 4.33 -23.27 -5.85
C ALA A 119 4.31 -21.98 -6.71
N ARG A 120 3.13 -21.52 -7.12
CA ARG A 120 2.97 -20.28 -7.89
C ARG A 120 3.32 -19.02 -7.09
N MET A 121 3.28 -19.04 -5.76
CA MET A 121 3.63 -17.87 -4.95
C MET A 121 5.07 -17.38 -5.20
N VAL A 122 5.99 -18.28 -5.55
CA VAL A 122 7.40 -17.96 -5.80
C VAL A 122 7.59 -17.05 -7.02
N SER A 123 6.77 -17.21 -8.06
CA SER A 123 6.83 -16.41 -9.30
C SER A 123 5.79 -15.29 -9.37
N ARG A 124 4.90 -15.18 -8.37
CA ARG A 124 3.79 -14.23 -8.38
C ARG A 124 4.22 -12.76 -8.45
N TRP A 125 5.45 -12.45 -8.04
CA TRP A 125 5.99 -11.10 -8.16
C TRP A 125 6.21 -10.71 -9.62
N GLU A 126 6.60 -11.65 -10.50
CA GLU A 126 6.79 -11.40 -11.94
C GLU A 126 5.46 -11.05 -12.60
N GLU A 127 4.40 -11.82 -12.28
CA GLU A 127 3.04 -11.53 -12.73
C GLU A 127 2.60 -10.14 -12.27
N GLY A 128 2.89 -9.79 -11.02
CA GLY A 128 2.57 -8.48 -10.46
C GLY A 128 3.29 -7.32 -11.14
N LEU A 129 4.58 -7.49 -11.47
CA LEU A 129 5.35 -6.47 -12.19
C LEU A 129 4.83 -6.26 -13.61
N ASN A 130 4.42 -7.32 -14.30
CA ASN A 130 3.85 -7.22 -15.65
C ASN A 130 2.50 -6.50 -15.71
N LEU A 131 1.87 -6.21 -14.56
CA LEU A 131 0.66 -5.39 -14.49
C LEU A 131 0.95 -3.88 -14.37
N LEU A 132 2.21 -3.50 -14.13
CA LEU A 132 2.61 -2.09 -14.04
C LEU A 132 3.01 -1.57 -15.42
N SER A 133 2.63 -0.33 -15.71
CA SER A 133 3.05 0.34 -16.94
C SER A 133 4.56 0.55 -16.96
N THR A 134 5.15 0.30 -18.12
CA THR A 134 6.51 0.70 -18.46
C THR A 134 6.56 2.19 -18.78
N ILE A 135 7.77 2.77 -18.79
CA ILE A 135 7.96 4.18 -19.18
C ILE A 135 7.52 4.40 -20.63
N ASP A 136 7.85 3.48 -21.52
CA ASP A 136 7.49 3.58 -22.94
C ASP A 136 5.96 3.59 -23.13
N GLU A 137 5.24 2.70 -22.46
CA GLU A 137 3.77 2.68 -22.48
C GLU A 137 3.13 3.97 -21.95
N LEU A 138 3.78 4.65 -21.00
CA LEU A 138 3.31 5.94 -20.49
C LEU A 138 3.57 7.08 -21.47
N LEU A 139 4.69 7.04 -22.18
CA LEU A 139 5.07 8.06 -23.16
C LEU A 139 4.27 7.95 -24.46
N GLU A 140 3.79 6.76 -24.83
CA GLU A 140 2.91 6.55 -26.00
C GLU A 140 1.45 6.98 -25.75
N ALA A 141 1.07 7.22 -24.49
CA ALA A 141 -0.28 7.61 -24.10
C ALA A 141 -0.52 9.14 -24.14
N GLU A 142 0.50 9.94 -24.47
CA GLU A 142 0.44 11.40 -24.72
C GLU A 142 0.29 11.70 -26.23
#